data_AF-A0A378QWH3-F1
#
_entry.id   AF-A0A378QWH3-F1
#
_cell.length_a   1.000
_cell.length_b   1.000
_cell.length_c   1.000
_cell.angle_alpha   90.00
_cell.angle_beta   90.00
_cell.angle_gamma   90.00
#
_symmetry.space_group_name_H-M   'P 1'
#
loop_
_entity.id
_entity.type
_entity.pdbx_description
1 polymer ?
#
loop_
_entity_poly.entity_id
_entity_poly.type
_entity_poly.pdbx_seq_one_letter_code
_entity_poly.pdbx_strand_id
1 'polypeptide(L)'
;MKRISQHNQLTTPNNVCNNLAFHRWLTEGIALEIHKDGNSQGKQVWLIDWNEPSNNEFLVINQLTITHDSPKGKYKRRPDLILYINSIPLVVIELKNATDANATIQGAYNQIQTYQAQIPQLFTYNAFCVVSDGLEAKAGTLSADFSRYMTWKTKTGDTEAHRHEPQLNVLIQGLLNPVTLLDMVRHFIVFEAKKTEDKNGIIIIGNIKKWRHIISIMRLIRQYYQPSERVVKIVMRMTPQKIILVTKKQASFGILKARENPCQWCSIQPKSCLP
;
A
#
# COMPACT_ATOMS: atom_id res chain seq x y z
N MET A 1 -25.85 -22.56 10.24
CA MET A 1 -25.37 -21.65 9.17
C MET A 1 -24.98 -20.34 9.84
N LYS A 2 -23.69 -19.97 9.87
CA LYS A 2 -23.22 -18.77 10.59
C LYS A 2 -23.50 -17.52 9.76
N ARG A 3 -24.34 -16.60 10.27
CA ARG A 3 -24.49 -15.25 9.71
C ARG A 3 -23.42 -14.37 10.33
N ILE A 4 -22.47 -13.91 9.52
CA ILE A 4 -21.52 -12.86 9.88
C ILE A 4 -22.13 -11.57 9.37
N SER A 5 -22.48 -10.64 10.26
CA SER A 5 -22.99 -9.32 9.87
C SER A 5 -22.10 -8.22 10.44
N GLN A 6 -21.34 -7.55 9.56
CA GLN A 6 -20.90 -6.18 9.77
C GLN A 6 -21.13 -5.39 8.49
N HIS A 7 -21.84 -4.28 8.59
CA HIS A 7 -22.00 -3.31 7.52
C HIS A 7 -20.97 -2.19 7.66
N ASN A 8 -19.73 -2.52 7.33
CA ASN A 8 -18.66 -1.56 7.18
C ASN A 8 -18.49 -1.31 5.67
N GLN A 9 -19.24 -0.34 5.13
CA GLN A 9 -19.29 -0.10 3.69
C GLN A 9 -18.22 0.92 3.26
N LEU A 10 -17.35 0.52 2.33
CA LEU A 10 -16.44 1.42 1.59
C LEU A 10 -17.18 2.09 0.41
N THR A 11 -18.30 2.75 0.71
CA THR A 11 -19.26 3.23 -0.31
C THR A 11 -19.30 4.74 -0.46
N THR A 12 -18.38 5.47 0.18
CA THR A 12 -18.37 6.93 0.01
C THR A 12 -17.90 7.29 -1.40
N PRO A 13 -18.41 8.37 -2.02
CA PRO A 13 -17.86 8.88 -3.28
C PRO A 13 -16.42 9.40 -3.15
N ASN A 14 -15.91 9.57 -1.92
CA ASN A 14 -14.58 10.09 -1.66
C ASN A 14 -13.57 8.95 -1.49
N ASN A 15 -12.75 8.75 -2.52
CA ASN A 15 -11.70 7.73 -2.52
C ASN A 15 -10.74 7.82 -1.33
N VAL A 16 -10.39 9.03 -0.88
CA VAL A 16 -9.44 9.18 0.23
C VAL A 16 -10.07 8.72 1.55
N CYS A 17 -11.37 8.94 1.74
CA CYS A 17 -12.09 8.43 2.90
C CYS A 17 -12.21 6.91 2.89
N ASN A 18 -12.55 6.31 1.74
CA ASN A 18 -12.56 4.85 1.60
C ASN A 18 -11.15 4.27 1.82
N ASN A 19 -10.12 4.95 1.31
CA ASN A 19 -8.73 4.54 1.49
C ASN A 19 -8.29 4.62 2.96
N LEU A 20 -8.69 5.66 3.70
CA LEU A 20 -8.46 5.76 5.14
C LEU A 20 -9.16 4.62 5.90
N ALA A 21 -10.44 4.38 5.63
CA ALA A 21 -11.20 3.32 6.27
C ALA A 21 -10.56 1.94 6.02
N PHE A 22 -10.19 1.64 4.78
CA PHE A 22 -9.49 0.42 4.43
C PHE A 22 -8.11 0.34 5.08
N HIS A 23 -7.35 1.44 5.10
CA HIS A 23 -6.03 1.47 5.71
C HIS A 23 -6.08 1.11 7.20
N ARG A 24 -7.10 1.57 7.92
CA ARG A 24 -7.34 1.16 9.32
C ARG A 24 -7.60 -0.34 9.41
N TRP A 25 -8.46 -0.92 8.57
CA TRP A 25 -8.65 -2.38 8.58
C TRP A 25 -7.36 -3.15 8.28
N LEU A 26 -6.53 -2.61 7.41
CA LEU A 26 -5.24 -3.21 7.04
C LEU A 26 -4.27 -3.20 8.24
N THR A 27 -4.12 -2.07 8.93
CA THR A 27 -3.07 -1.87 9.96
C THR A 27 -3.55 -2.10 11.40
N GLU A 28 -4.84 -2.00 11.66
CA GLU A 28 -5.48 -2.18 12.96
C GLU A 28 -6.31 -3.48 13.00
N GLY A 29 -6.41 -4.23 11.90
CA GLY A 29 -7.20 -5.45 11.83
C GLY A 29 -8.72 -5.20 11.78
N ILE A 30 -9.46 -6.26 11.47
CA ILE A 30 -10.92 -6.24 11.38
C ILE A 30 -11.47 -6.94 12.62
N ALA A 31 -12.18 -6.20 13.46
CA ALA A 31 -12.91 -6.77 14.58
C ALA A 31 -14.13 -7.54 14.06
N LEU A 32 -14.28 -8.80 14.46
CA LEU A 32 -15.41 -9.66 14.14
C LEU A 32 -16.05 -10.16 15.43
N GLU A 33 -17.37 -10.14 15.49
CA GLU A 33 -18.11 -10.85 16.54
C GLU A 33 -18.46 -12.24 16.08
N ILE A 34 -17.98 -13.24 16.81
CA ILE A 34 -18.28 -14.64 16.56
C ILE A 34 -19.26 -15.10 17.64
N HIS A 35 -20.48 -15.41 17.20
CA HIS A 35 -21.48 -16.03 18.05
C HIS A 35 -21.28 -17.55 18.03
N LYS A 36 -21.00 -18.14 19.20
CA LYS A 36 -20.88 -19.58 19.38
C LYS A 36 -21.52 -19.99 20.72
N ASP A 37 -22.43 -20.95 20.66
CA ASP A 37 -23.06 -21.57 21.84
C ASP A 37 -23.69 -20.56 22.82
N GLY A 38 -24.39 -19.55 22.29
CA GLY A 38 -25.06 -18.50 23.09
C GLY A 38 -24.16 -17.38 23.59
N ASN A 39 -22.84 -17.48 23.41
CA ASN A 39 -21.87 -16.44 23.77
C ASN A 39 -21.34 -15.70 22.53
N SER A 40 -21.14 -14.39 22.64
CA SER A 40 -20.43 -13.57 21.65
C SER A 40 -18.98 -13.37 22.08
N GLN A 41 -18.04 -13.67 21.19
CA GLN A 41 -16.62 -13.38 21.38
C GLN A 41 -16.12 -12.46 20.26
N GLY A 42 -15.52 -11.33 20.64
CA GLY A 42 -14.79 -10.47 19.71
C GLY A 42 -13.46 -11.12 19.32
N LYS A 43 -13.20 -11.22 18.02
CA LYS A 43 -11.91 -11.63 17.45
C LYS A 43 -11.41 -10.59 16.47
N GLN A 44 -10.08 -10.45 16.38
CA GLN A 44 -9.45 -9.55 15.43
C GLN A 44 -8.82 -10.37 14.30
N VAL A 45 -9.17 -10.06 13.06
CA VAL A 45 -8.63 -10.69 11.86
C VAL A 45 -7.67 -9.75 11.17
N TRP A 46 -6.49 -10.26 10.83
CA TRP A 46 -5.44 -9.51 10.16
C TRP A 46 -5.40 -9.88 8.68
N LEU A 47 -5.38 -8.85 7.82
CA LEU A 47 -5.25 -9.04 6.36
C LEU A 47 -3.79 -9.27 5.93
N ILE A 48 -2.83 -8.91 6.80
CA ILE A 48 -1.40 -9.02 6.59
C ILE A 48 -0.78 -9.64 7.84
N ASP A 49 0.10 -10.61 7.66
CA ASP A 49 0.95 -11.11 8.74
C ASP A 49 2.13 -10.14 8.92
N TRP A 50 1.99 -9.23 9.87
CA TRP A 50 3.01 -8.22 10.16
C TRP A 50 4.21 -8.76 10.94
N ASN A 51 4.08 -9.94 11.56
CA ASN A 51 5.12 -10.51 12.42
C ASN A 51 6.07 -11.40 11.62
N GLU A 52 5.53 -12.10 10.61
CA GLU A 52 6.30 -12.96 9.72
C GLU A 52 6.01 -12.56 8.26
N PRO A 53 6.79 -11.62 7.68
CA PRO A 53 6.61 -11.14 6.31
C PRO A 53 6.52 -12.26 5.27
N SER A 54 7.24 -13.36 5.48
CA SER A 54 7.28 -14.50 4.56
C SER A 54 5.97 -15.29 4.48
N ASN A 55 5.05 -15.10 5.43
CA ASN A 55 3.71 -15.68 5.38
C ASN A 55 2.75 -14.95 4.43
N ASN A 56 3.12 -13.75 3.94
CA ASN A 56 2.30 -13.01 3.00
C ASN A 56 2.62 -13.41 1.55
N GLU A 57 1.60 -13.44 0.71
CA GLU A 57 1.75 -13.60 -0.73
C GLU A 57 1.93 -12.23 -1.37
N PHE A 58 3.05 -12.05 -2.09
CA PHE A 58 3.30 -10.86 -2.90
C PHE A 58 3.07 -11.25 -4.36
N LEU A 59 2.42 -10.40 -5.16
CA LEU A 59 2.19 -10.70 -6.57
C LEU A 59 2.30 -9.42 -7.38
N VAL A 60 3.02 -9.45 -8.49
CA VAL A 60 3.05 -8.34 -9.45
C VAL A 60 2.32 -8.78 -10.71
N ILE A 61 1.27 -8.05 -11.07
CA ILE A 61 0.53 -8.28 -12.31
C ILE A 61 0.88 -7.18 -13.30
N ASN A 62 1.30 -7.60 -14.49
CA ASN A 62 1.61 -6.71 -15.59
C ASN A 62 0.37 -6.44 -16.44
N GLN A 63 0.12 -5.16 -16.72
CA GLN A 63 -0.87 -4.70 -17.68
C GLN A 63 -2.28 -5.32 -17.49
N LEU A 64 -2.75 -5.35 -16.25
CA LEU A 64 -4.10 -5.78 -15.91
C LEU A 64 -5.12 -4.72 -16.36
N THR A 65 -6.10 -5.15 -17.15
CA THR A 65 -7.18 -4.26 -17.59
C THR A 65 -8.27 -4.18 -16.51
N ILE A 66 -8.58 -2.97 -16.08
CA ILE A 66 -9.62 -2.67 -15.11
C ILE A 66 -10.72 -1.87 -15.80
N THR A 67 -11.96 -2.34 -15.65
CA THR A 67 -13.16 -1.65 -16.13
C THR A 67 -13.92 -1.03 -14.96
N HIS A 68 -14.43 0.18 -15.14
CA HIS A 68 -15.31 0.85 -14.19
C HIS A 68 -16.53 1.35 -14.92
N ASP A 69 -17.71 0.93 -14.48
CA ASP A 69 -18.98 1.48 -14.91
C ASP A 69 -19.45 2.48 -13.85
N SER A 70 -19.77 3.69 -14.28
CA SER A 70 -20.21 4.77 -13.41
C SER A 70 -21.28 5.61 -14.11
N PRO A 71 -22.08 6.39 -13.35
CA PRO A 71 -23.01 7.34 -13.94
C PRO A 71 -22.35 8.37 -14.89
N LYS A 72 -21.03 8.58 -14.76
CA LYS A 72 -20.25 9.50 -15.60
C LYS A 72 -19.71 8.84 -16.87
N GLY A 73 -19.93 7.55 -17.07
CA GLY A 73 -19.46 6.79 -18.22
C GLY A 73 -18.71 5.51 -17.85
N LYS A 74 -18.37 4.75 -18.90
CA LYS A 74 -17.64 3.49 -18.83
C LYS A 74 -16.16 3.72 -19.13
N TYR A 75 -15.31 3.35 -18.20
CA TYR A 75 -13.87 3.54 -18.31
C TYR A 75 -13.15 2.20 -18.37
N LYS A 76 -12.11 2.14 -19.20
CA LYS A 76 -11.19 1.01 -19.31
C LYS A 76 -9.77 1.53 -19.21
N ARG A 77 -9.02 1.04 -18.21
CA ARG A 77 -7.64 1.44 -17.93
C ARG A 77 -6.76 0.24 -17.69
N ARG A 78 -5.47 0.37 -17.99
CA ARG A 78 -4.49 -0.72 -17.98
C ARG A 78 -3.18 -0.15 -17.44
N PRO A 79 -3.03 -0.02 -16.10
CA PRO A 79 -1.77 0.37 -15.49
C PRO A 79 -0.67 -0.62 -15.88
N ASP A 80 0.58 -0.15 -15.92
CA ASP A 80 1.71 -1.00 -16.34
C ASP A 80 1.93 -2.13 -15.34
N LEU A 81 2.05 -1.82 -14.05
CA LEU A 81 2.16 -2.86 -13.02
C LEU A 81 1.27 -2.55 -11.82
N ILE A 82 0.73 -3.61 -11.22
CA ILE A 82 0.03 -3.55 -9.93
C ILE A 82 0.63 -4.60 -9.01
N LEU A 83 1.09 -4.18 -7.84
CA LEU A 83 1.60 -5.04 -6.78
C LEU A 83 0.49 -5.32 -5.77
N TYR A 84 0.27 -6.62 -5.55
CA TYR A 84 -0.67 -7.18 -4.61
C TYR A 84 0.05 -7.76 -3.40
N ILE A 85 -0.56 -7.60 -2.22
CA ILE A 85 -0.20 -8.39 -1.03
C ILE A 85 -1.48 -9.09 -0.54
N ASN A 86 -1.46 -10.41 -0.43
CA ASN A 86 -2.61 -11.23 -0.07
C ASN A 86 -3.86 -10.88 -0.92
N SER A 87 -3.68 -10.75 -2.24
CA SER A 87 -4.71 -10.33 -3.21
C SER A 87 -5.23 -8.89 -3.09
N ILE A 88 -4.59 -8.02 -2.28
CA ILE A 88 -4.97 -6.60 -2.13
C ILE A 88 -4.06 -5.72 -3.00
N PRO A 89 -4.58 -4.89 -3.94
CA PRO A 89 -3.77 -4.06 -4.82
C PRO A 89 -3.21 -2.83 -4.09
N LEU A 90 -2.01 -2.94 -3.53
CA LEU A 90 -1.43 -1.90 -2.68
C LEU A 90 -0.54 -0.92 -3.44
N VAL A 91 0.15 -1.31 -4.51
CA VAL A 91 1.02 -0.38 -5.26
C VAL A 91 0.66 -0.38 -6.73
N VAL A 92 0.46 0.81 -7.30
CA VAL A 92 0.29 1.01 -8.75
C VAL A 92 1.56 1.65 -9.27
N ILE A 93 2.13 1.08 -10.34
CA ILE A 93 3.37 1.55 -10.95
C ILE A 93 3.10 1.86 -12.41
N GLU A 94 3.46 3.06 -12.82
CA GLU A 94 3.39 3.48 -14.22
C GLU A 94 4.78 3.79 -14.76
N LEU A 95 5.07 3.24 -15.94
CA LEU A 95 6.38 3.26 -16.56
C LEU A 95 6.31 4.00 -17.91
N LYS A 96 7.35 4.78 -18.17
CA LYS A 96 7.59 5.44 -19.45
C LYS A 96 8.86 4.91 -20.06
N ASN A 97 8.92 5.01 -21.40
CA ASN A 97 10.09 4.55 -22.13
C ASN A 97 11.21 5.59 -22.02
N ALA A 98 12.35 5.21 -21.47
CA ALA A 98 13.53 6.05 -21.33
C ALA A 98 14.04 6.64 -22.67
N THR A 99 13.72 6.00 -23.79
CA THR A 99 14.21 6.41 -25.12
C THR A 99 13.28 7.42 -25.83
N ASP A 100 12.12 7.73 -25.26
CA ASP A 100 11.18 8.69 -25.83
C ASP A 100 11.26 10.02 -25.07
N ALA A 101 11.71 11.07 -25.75
CA ALA A 101 11.88 12.41 -25.17
C ALA A 101 10.58 13.02 -24.61
N ASN A 102 9.41 12.54 -25.06
CA ASN A 102 8.11 12.98 -24.56
C ASN A 102 7.62 12.14 -23.36
N ALA A 103 8.25 11.01 -23.08
CA ALA A 103 7.84 10.04 -22.08
C ALA A 103 8.39 10.41 -20.70
N THR A 104 7.91 11.53 -20.17
CA THR A 104 8.37 12.10 -18.90
C THR A 104 7.74 11.43 -17.68
N ILE A 105 8.46 11.49 -16.54
CA ILE A 105 7.93 11.11 -15.23
C ILE A 105 6.64 11.88 -14.85
N GLN A 106 6.51 13.13 -15.31
CA GLN A 106 5.29 13.93 -15.16
C GLN A 106 4.12 13.32 -15.95
N GLY A 107 4.38 12.81 -17.15
CA GLY A 107 3.39 12.09 -17.96
C GLY A 107 2.90 10.81 -17.26
N ALA A 108 3.79 10.03 -16.66
CA ALA A 108 3.43 8.87 -15.83
C ALA A 108 2.56 9.28 -14.63
N TYR A 109 2.91 10.36 -13.94
CA TYR A 109 2.09 10.91 -12.85
C TYR A 109 0.68 11.32 -13.34
N ASN A 110 0.59 12.00 -14.48
CA ASN A 110 -0.71 12.41 -15.04
C ASN A 110 -1.59 11.20 -15.42
N GLN A 111 -1.01 10.07 -15.82
CA GLN A 111 -1.74 8.82 -16.01
C GLN A 111 -2.29 8.27 -14.70
N ILE A 112 -1.49 8.27 -13.63
CA ILE A 112 -1.99 7.91 -12.28
C ILE A 112 -3.17 8.79 -11.88
N GLN A 113 -3.11 10.10 -12.11
CA GLN A 113 -4.25 11.00 -11.83
C GLN A 113 -5.49 10.63 -12.66
N THR A 114 -5.31 10.26 -13.92
CA THR A 114 -6.39 9.78 -14.79
C THR A 114 -7.00 8.48 -14.24
N TYR A 115 -6.18 7.55 -13.76
CA TYR A 115 -6.65 6.31 -13.15
C TYR A 115 -7.44 6.57 -11.88
N GLN A 116 -6.99 7.48 -11.01
CA GLN A 116 -7.75 7.84 -9.81
C GLN A 116 -9.15 8.37 -10.12
N ALA A 117 -9.28 9.16 -11.19
CA ALA A 117 -10.56 9.73 -11.61
C ALA A 117 -11.51 8.71 -12.25
N GLN A 118 -10.96 7.70 -12.96
CA GLN A 118 -11.73 6.84 -13.86
C GLN A 118 -11.86 5.39 -13.42
N ILE A 119 -10.93 4.90 -12.60
CA ILE A 119 -11.00 3.58 -11.95
C ILE A 119 -10.79 3.73 -10.42
N PRO A 120 -11.62 4.55 -9.74
CA PRO A 120 -11.49 4.90 -8.32
C PRO A 120 -11.39 3.68 -7.39
N GLN A 121 -12.03 2.56 -7.75
CA GLN A 121 -12.04 1.31 -6.97
C GLN A 121 -10.66 0.68 -6.78
N LEU A 122 -9.71 0.93 -7.69
CA LEU A 122 -8.32 0.49 -7.51
C LEU A 122 -7.66 1.24 -6.35
N PHE A 123 -8.00 2.51 -6.20
CA PHE A 123 -7.39 3.42 -5.24
C PHE A 123 -8.07 3.42 -3.86
N THR A 124 -9.17 2.70 -3.71
CA THR A 124 -9.72 2.35 -2.39
C THR A 124 -8.72 1.59 -1.53
N TYR A 125 -7.87 0.74 -2.13
CA TYR A 125 -6.93 -0.10 -1.40
C TYR A 125 -5.48 0.40 -1.46
N ASN A 126 -5.17 1.26 -2.43
CA ASN A 126 -3.82 1.70 -2.74
C ASN A 126 -3.07 2.27 -1.53
N ALA A 127 -1.86 1.77 -1.27
CA ALA A 127 -0.91 2.34 -0.33
C ALA A 127 -0.23 3.59 -0.91
N PHE A 128 0.43 3.43 -2.05
CA PHE A 128 1.11 4.50 -2.78
C PHE A 128 1.29 4.15 -4.26
N CYS A 129 1.73 5.11 -5.06
CA CYS A 129 2.01 4.95 -6.48
C CYS A 129 3.50 5.18 -6.77
N VAL A 130 4.01 4.52 -7.82
CA VAL A 130 5.35 4.72 -8.35
C VAL A 130 5.23 5.19 -9.79
N VAL A 131 6.06 6.16 -10.17
CA VAL A 131 6.18 6.67 -11.53
C VAL A 131 7.64 6.67 -11.94
N SER A 132 7.92 6.26 -13.17
CA SER A 132 9.30 6.18 -13.66
C SER A 132 9.35 6.28 -15.19
N ASP A 133 10.45 6.82 -15.70
CA ASP A 133 10.84 6.76 -17.12
C ASP A 133 12.00 5.77 -17.36
N GLY A 134 12.32 4.94 -16.37
CA GLY A 134 13.43 3.99 -16.40
C GLY A 134 14.72 4.52 -15.76
N LEU A 135 15.04 5.81 -15.94
CA LEU A 135 16.22 6.44 -15.32
C LEU A 135 15.85 7.07 -13.98
N GLU A 136 14.81 7.89 -13.97
CA GLU A 136 14.24 8.49 -12.77
C GLU A 136 13.08 7.65 -12.24
N ALA A 137 12.94 7.60 -10.92
CA ALA A 137 11.80 6.96 -10.29
C ALA A 137 11.41 7.70 -9.02
N LYS A 138 10.12 7.96 -8.88
CA LYS A 138 9.54 8.64 -7.72
C LYS A 138 8.32 7.88 -7.24
N ALA A 139 8.04 8.01 -5.95
CA ALA A 139 6.85 7.44 -5.34
C ALA A 139 6.13 8.47 -4.46
N GLY A 140 4.81 8.34 -4.37
CA GLY A 140 3.95 9.27 -3.66
C GLY A 140 2.59 8.65 -3.33
N THR A 141 1.91 9.21 -2.34
CA THR A 141 0.59 8.74 -1.89
C THR A 141 -0.53 9.20 -2.82
N LEU A 142 -1.72 8.61 -2.64
CA LEU A 142 -2.94 8.96 -3.37
C LEU A 142 -3.20 10.48 -3.44
N SER A 143 -3.05 11.18 -2.32
CA SER A 143 -3.33 12.62 -2.19
C SER A 143 -2.10 13.51 -2.46
N ALA A 144 -0.98 12.95 -2.89
CA ALA A 144 0.23 13.70 -3.20
C ALA A 144 0.11 14.38 -4.57
N ASP A 145 0.39 15.68 -4.62
CA ASP A 145 0.75 16.35 -5.87
C ASP A 145 2.16 15.91 -6.29
N PHE A 146 2.54 16.23 -7.52
CA PHE A 146 3.83 15.79 -8.07
C PHE A 146 5.04 16.29 -7.26
N SER A 147 4.98 17.47 -6.63
CA SER A 147 6.08 17.98 -5.80
C SER A 147 6.30 17.15 -4.52
N ARG A 148 5.28 16.38 -4.08
CA ARG A 148 5.39 15.42 -2.97
C ARG A 148 5.79 14.01 -3.42
N TYR A 149 6.05 13.77 -4.71
CA TYR A 149 6.63 12.52 -5.18
C TYR A 149 8.15 12.52 -4.99
N MET A 150 8.65 11.55 -4.23
CA MET A 150 10.03 11.53 -3.75
C MET A 150 10.83 10.38 -4.36
N THR A 151 12.09 10.65 -4.67
CA THR A 151 13.05 9.62 -5.11
C THR A 151 13.51 8.80 -3.91
N TRP A 152 13.46 7.47 -4.04
CA TRP A 152 14.03 6.56 -3.04
C TRP A 152 15.54 6.40 -3.28
N LYS A 153 16.34 6.50 -2.22
CA LYS A 153 17.80 6.67 -2.36
C LYS A 153 18.66 5.47 -1.99
N THR A 154 18.14 4.49 -1.26
CA THR A 154 18.96 3.41 -0.68
C THR A 154 18.41 2.05 -1.08
N LYS A 155 19.28 1.06 -1.33
CA LYS A 155 18.85 -0.32 -1.59
C LYS A 155 18.67 -1.13 -0.30
N THR A 156 19.61 -0.98 0.64
CA THR A 156 19.63 -1.72 1.91
C THR A 156 19.27 -0.86 3.13
N GLY A 157 19.16 0.46 2.96
CA GLY A 157 18.95 1.41 4.05
C GLY A 157 20.23 2.09 4.54
N ASP A 158 21.41 1.53 4.28
CA ASP A 158 22.67 2.00 4.91
C ASP A 158 23.40 3.05 4.08
N THR A 159 23.45 2.86 2.76
CA THR A 159 24.20 3.71 1.84
C THR A 159 23.30 4.21 0.73
N GLU A 160 23.39 5.51 0.42
CA GLU A 160 22.79 6.05 -0.79
C GLU A 160 23.38 5.35 -2.02
N ALA A 161 22.52 5.04 -2.98
CA ALA A 161 22.91 4.44 -4.24
C ALA A 161 23.81 5.39 -5.02
N HIS A 162 24.68 4.83 -5.85
CA HIS A 162 25.58 5.63 -6.67
C HIS A 162 24.77 6.50 -7.64
N ARG A 163 25.20 7.73 -7.90
CA ARG A 163 24.48 8.70 -8.76
C ARG A 163 24.16 8.24 -10.18
N HIS A 164 24.87 7.20 -10.64
CA HIS A 164 24.74 6.63 -11.99
C HIS A 164 23.87 5.37 -12.01
N GLU A 165 23.40 4.91 -10.85
CA GLU A 165 22.50 3.78 -10.78
C GLU A 165 21.07 4.21 -11.15
N PRO A 166 20.37 3.49 -12.05
CA PRO A 166 18.99 3.80 -12.38
C PRO A 166 18.11 3.83 -11.12
N GLN A 167 17.40 4.94 -10.90
CA GLN A 167 16.62 5.15 -9.67
C GLN A 167 15.50 4.12 -9.53
N LEU A 168 14.97 3.62 -10.65
CA LEU A 168 13.97 2.55 -10.66
C LEU A 168 14.50 1.29 -9.99
N ASN A 169 15.75 0.90 -10.28
CA ASN A 169 16.37 -0.27 -9.66
C ASN A 169 16.56 -0.08 -8.14
N VAL A 170 16.98 1.12 -7.73
CA VAL A 170 17.15 1.48 -6.32
C VAL A 170 15.80 1.42 -5.58
N LEU A 171 14.74 1.95 -6.18
CA LEU A 171 13.39 1.92 -5.64
C LEU A 171 12.85 0.49 -5.53
N ILE A 172 13.05 -0.35 -6.56
CA ILE A 172 12.61 -1.75 -6.54
C ILE A 172 13.31 -2.54 -5.43
N GLN A 173 14.63 -2.42 -5.32
CA GLN A 173 15.40 -3.19 -4.33
C GLN A 173 15.23 -2.66 -2.90
N GLY A 174 14.99 -1.36 -2.74
CA GLY A 174 14.80 -0.72 -1.44
C GLY A 174 13.33 -0.64 -1.03
N LEU A 175 12.57 0.28 -1.63
CA LEU A 175 11.19 0.59 -1.26
C LEU A 175 10.23 -0.58 -1.49
N LEU A 176 10.39 -1.33 -2.59
CA LEU A 176 9.52 -2.46 -2.93
C LEU A 176 10.03 -3.81 -2.44
N ASN A 177 11.10 -3.82 -1.63
CA ASN A 177 11.47 -5.00 -0.86
C ASN A 177 10.29 -5.42 0.03
N PRO A 178 9.93 -6.72 0.11
CA PRO A 178 8.78 -7.18 0.90
C PRO A 178 8.73 -6.63 2.33
N VAL A 179 9.87 -6.62 3.04
CA VAL A 179 9.92 -6.17 4.44
C VAL A 179 9.75 -4.65 4.51
N THR A 180 10.53 -3.90 3.73
CA THR A 180 10.41 -2.44 3.66
C THR A 180 9.01 -2.00 3.24
N LEU A 181 8.40 -2.69 2.27
CA LEU A 181 7.07 -2.40 1.78
C LEU A 181 6.02 -2.58 2.88
N LEU A 182 6.09 -3.67 3.65
CA LEU A 182 5.20 -3.89 4.79
C LEU A 182 5.37 -2.80 5.85
N ASP A 183 6.62 -2.44 6.19
CA ASP A 183 6.90 -1.36 7.15
C ASP A 183 6.34 -0.02 6.65
N MET A 184 6.55 0.31 5.38
CA MET A 184 6.02 1.51 4.73
C MET A 184 4.51 1.59 4.83
N VAL A 185 3.82 0.48 4.57
CA VAL A 185 2.37 0.40 4.69
C VAL A 185 1.95 0.54 6.16
N ARG A 186 2.58 -0.16 7.10
CA ARG A 186 2.10 -0.21 8.49
C ARG A 186 2.39 1.05 9.29
N HIS A 187 3.56 1.66 9.09
CA HIS A 187 4.11 2.65 10.02
C HIS A 187 4.31 4.03 9.42
N PHE A 188 4.34 4.16 8.10
CA PHE A 188 4.78 5.38 7.43
C PHE A 188 3.72 6.03 6.56
N ILE A 189 2.52 5.46 6.49
CA ILE A 189 1.36 6.12 5.90
C ILE A 189 0.55 6.77 7.02
N VAL A 190 0.25 8.05 6.85
CA VAL A 190 -0.59 8.80 7.79
C VAL A 190 -1.69 9.55 7.04
N PHE A 191 -2.80 9.80 7.72
CA PHE A 191 -3.90 10.61 7.22
C PHE A 191 -4.09 11.81 8.13
N GLU A 192 -4.13 13.00 7.54
CA GLU A 192 -4.34 14.25 8.25
C GLU A 192 -5.64 14.90 7.77
N ALA A 193 -6.43 15.42 8.71
CA ALA A 193 -7.59 16.23 8.38
C ALA A 193 -7.13 17.60 7.87
N LYS A 194 -7.58 17.98 6.68
CA LYS A 194 -7.37 19.30 6.08
C LYS A 194 -8.67 20.07 6.06
N LYS A 195 -8.67 21.24 6.67
CA LYS A 195 -9.74 22.23 6.53
C LYS A 195 -9.45 23.10 5.32
N THR A 196 -10.44 23.32 4.47
CA THR A 196 -10.35 24.26 3.34
C THR A 196 -11.62 25.09 3.34
N GLU A 197 -11.47 26.40 3.32
CA GLU A 197 -12.58 27.33 3.23
C GLU A 197 -12.81 27.66 1.75
N ASP A 198 -14.05 27.52 1.30
CA ASP A 198 -14.40 27.93 -0.05
C ASP A 198 -14.61 29.45 -0.14
N LYS A 199 -14.77 29.95 -1.37
CA LYS A 199 -15.02 31.37 -1.66
C LYS A 199 -16.31 31.93 -1.05
N ASN A 200 -17.19 31.07 -0.53
CA ASN A 200 -18.45 31.45 0.12
C ASN A 200 -18.38 31.31 1.65
N GLY A 201 -17.20 31.01 2.22
CA GLY A 201 -16.99 30.83 3.66
C GLY A 201 -17.35 29.44 4.20
N ILE A 202 -17.63 28.45 3.33
CA ILE A 202 -17.97 27.08 3.76
C ILE A 202 -16.66 26.32 4.05
N ILE A 203 -16.55 25.79 5.27
CA ILE A 203 -15.43 24.96 5.69
C ILE A 203 -15.66 23.52 5.25
N ILE A 204 -14.82 23.04 4.34
CA ILE A 204 -14.76 21.65 3.89
C ILE A 204 -13.64 20.95 4.64
N ILE A 205 -13.96 19.83 5.31
CA ILE A 205 -12.97 18.98 5.98
C ILE A 205 -12.74 17.75 5.09
N GLY A 206 -11.53 17.62 4.56
CA GLY A 206 -11.07 16.46 3.80
C GLY A 206 -9.95 15.72 4.53
N ASN A 207 -9.62 14.51 4.08
CA ASN A 207 -8.41 13.80 4.51
C ASN A 207 -7.32 13.94 3.46
N ILE A 208 -6.07 14.11 3.88
CA ILE A 208 -4.88 14.00 3.03
C ILE A 208 -4.08 12.81 3.49
N LYS A 209 -3.79 11.89 2.57
CA LYS A 209 -2.84 10.81 2.78
C LYS A 209 -1.41 11.30 2.55
N LYS A 210 -0.51 11.09 3.51
CA LYS A 210 0.91 11.48 3.42
C LYS A 210 1.82 10.34 3.85
N TRP A 211 3.08 10.43 3.47
CA TRP A 211 4.13 9.70 4.18
C TRP A 211 4.58 10.46 5.41
N ARG A 212 4.78 9.75 6.52
CA ARG A 212 5.42 10.32 7.71
C ARG A 212 6.85 10.74 7.34
N HIS A 213 7.34 11.83 7.92
CA HIS A 213 8.64 12.45 7.60
C HIS A 213 9.74 11.42 7.22
N ILE A 214 10.26 11.51 5.99
CA ILE A 214 11.20 10.53 5.42
C ILE A 214 12.48 10.36 6.25
N ILE A 215 12.91 11.39 6.98
CA ILE A 215 14.05 11.29 7.91
C ILE A 215 13.77 10.24 9.01
N SER A 216 12.52 10.13 9.46
CA SER A 216 12.11 9.07 10.40
C SER A 216 12.11 7.69 9.75
N ILE A 217 11.80 7.57 8.44
CA ILE A 217 11.88 6.31 7.67
C ILE A 217 13.31 5.78 7.67
N MET A 218 14.28 6.59 7.26
CA MET A 218 15.68 6.19 7.21
C MET A 218 16.26 5.87 8.60
N ARG A 219 15.85 6.65 9.62
CA ARG A 219 16.33 6.43 11.00
C ARG A 219 15.75 5.16 11.63
N LEU A 220 14.48 4.84 11.35
CA LEU A 220 13.83 3.63 11.89
C LEU A 220 14.28 2.35 11.18
N ILE A 221 14.47 2.37 9.86
CA ILE A 221 15.09 1.26 9.13
C ILE A 221 16.47 0.97 9.74
N ARG A 222 17.28 2.00 10.01
CA ARG A 222 18.60 1.86 10.63
C ARG A 222 18.58 1.33 12.07
N GLN A 223 17.55 1.65 12.86
CA GLN A 223 17.47 1.28 14.27
C GLN A 223 16.91 -0.13 14.50
N TYR A 224 16.02 -0.61 13.62
CA TYR A 224 15.36 -1.91 13.75
C TYR A 224 15.93 -3.00 12.84
N TYR A 225 16.67 -2.64 11.79
CA TYR A 225 17.17 -3.60 10.82
C TYR A 225 18.62 -4.01 11.11
N GLN A 226 18.78 -5.05 11.93
CA GLN A 226 19.96 -5.93 11.90
C GLN A 226 19.56 -7.13 11.03
N PRO A 227 20.03 -7.25 9.78
CA PRO A 227 19.65 -8.37 8.94
C PRO A 227 20.22 -9.66 9.57
N SER A 228 19.38 -10.43 10.25
CA SER A 228 19.72 -11.81 10.54
C SER A 228 19.88 -12.55 9.21
N GLU A 229 20.90 -13.41 9.10
CA GLU A 229 21.21 -14.19 7.88
C GLU A 229 20.05 -15.10 7.37
N ARG A 230 18.89 -15.08 8.04
CA ARG A 230 17.69 -15.85 7.71
C ARG A 230 16.72 -15.16 6.74
N VAL A 231 16.97 -13.92 6.32
CA VAL A 231 16.16 -13.29 5.25
C VAL A 231 16.57 -13.91 3.92
N VAL A 232 15.88 -14.98 3.55
CA VAL A 232 15.97 -15.65 2.25
C VAL A 232 15.93 -14.59 1.15
N LYS A 233 16.90 -14.62 0.23
CA LYS A 233 16.92 -13.83 -1.00
C LYS A 233 15.59 -13.99 -1.75
N ILE A 234 14.66 -13.06 -1.59
CA ILE A 234 13.50 -12.91 -2.47
C ILE A 234 13.93 -11.98 -3.60
N VAL A 235 14.38 -12.58 -4.71
CA VAL A 235 14.74 -11.84 -5.91
C VAL A 235 13.49 -11.69 -6.77
N MET A 236 12.96 -10.47 -6.90
CA MET A 236 12.03 -10.15 -8.00
C MET A 236 12.82 -10.19 -9.31
N ARG A 237 12.72 -11.27 -10.09
CA ARG A 237 13.23 -11.31 -11.47
C ARG A 237 12.13 -10.80 -12.40
N MET A 238 12.38 -9.65 -13.03
CA MET A 238 11.56 -9.16 -14.14
C MET A 238 12.04 -9.85 -15.43
N THR A 239 11.24 -10.76 -15.98
CA THR A 239 11.40 -11.23 -17.36
C THR A 239 10.07 -11.08 -18.11
N PRO A 240 10.07 -10.82 -19.43
CA PRO A 240 8.89 -10.31 -20.17
C PRO A 240 7.70 -11.28 -20.26
N GLN A 241 7.85 -12.52 -19.81
CA GLN A 241 6.82 -13.54 -19.90
C GLN A 241 6.89 -14.41 -18.63
N LYS A 242 5.84 -14.34 -17.80
CA LYS A 242 5.65 -15.07 -16.51
C LYS A 242 6.56 -14.67 -15.34
N ILE A 243 5.92 -14.19 -14.27
CA ILE A 243 6.47 -14.18 -12.90
C ILE A 243 5.84 -15.37 -12.17
N ILE A 244 6.64 -16.38 -11.84
CA ILE A 244 6.28 -17.46 -10.90
C ILE A 244 7.09 -17.20 -9.64
N LEU A 245 6.42 -16.93 -8.52
CA LEU A 245 7.05 -16.99 -7.21
C LEU A 245 7.12 -18.45 -6.79
N VAL A 246 8.32 -19.00 -6.73
CA VAL A 246 8.55 -20.34 -6.18
C VAL A 246 8.72 -20.19 -4.67
N THR A 247 7.63 -20.31 -3.92
CA THR A 247 7.72 -20.76 -2.53
C THR A 247 7.79 -22.29 -2.58
N LYS A 248 8.95 -22.88 -2.25
CA LYS A 248 9.04 -24.34 -2.05
C LYS A 248 8.30 -24.70 -0.75
N LYS A 249 7.00 -24.95 -0.85
CA LYS A 249 6.33 -26.12 -0.22
C LYS A 249 4.86 -26.17 -0.63
N GLN A 250 4.47 -27.32 -1.17
CA GLN A 250 3.07 -27.72 -1.37
C GLN A 250 2.28 -27.54 -0.07
N ALA A 251 1.15 -26.86 -0.14
CA ALA A 251 0.01 -27.14 0.72
C ALA A 251 -1.28 -26.70 0.02
N SER A 252 -2.11 -27.70 -0.24
CA SER A 252 -3.54 -27.66 -0.59
C SER A 252 -4.29 -26.37 -0.21
N PHE A 253 -5.09 -25.89 -1.16
CA PHE A 253 -6.21 -24.98 -0.95
C PHE A 253 -7.00 -25.41 0.30
N GLY A 254 -6.96 -24.55 1.32
CA GLY A 254 -7.69 -24.72 2.56
C GLY A 254 -8.05 -23.34 3.09
N ILE A 255 -9.34 -23.17 3.37
CA ILE A 255 -10.00 -22.04 4.03
C ILE A 255 -9.02 -21.28 4.96
N LEU A 256 -8.93 -19.95 4.78
CA LEU A 256 -8.23 -19.01 5.66
C LEU A 256 -8.45 -19.40 7.13
N LYS A 257 -7.47 -20.06 7.75
CA LYS A 257 -7.48 -20.29 9.20
C LYS A 257 -7.05 -18.97 9.84
N ALA A 258 -8.02 -18.27 10.44
CA ALA A 258 -7.75 -17.14 11.31
C ALA A 258 -6.71 -17.57 12.37
N ARG A 259 -5.51 -17.00 12.31
CA ARG A 259 -4.49 -17.19 13.35
C ARG A 259 -4.71 -16.13 14.41
N GLU A 260 -4.84 -16.58 15.65
CA GLU A 260 -4.85 -15.74 16.83
C GLU A 260 -3.42 -15.29 17.09
N ASN A 261 -3.10 -14.03 16.80
CA ASN A 261 -1.84 -13.42 17.22
C ASN A 261 -2.16 -12.42 18.34
N PRO A 262 -1.84 -12.70 19.61
CA PRO A 262 -1.92 -11.69 20.66
C PRO A 262 -0.91 -10.58 20.36
N CYS A 263 -1.41 -9.36 20.17
CA CYS A 263 -0.58 -8.18 20.00
C CYS A 263 0.17 -7.92 21.31
N GLN A 264 1.50 -8.14 21.34
CA GLN A 264 2.34 -7.86 22.51
C GLN A 264 2.46 -6.35 22.86
N TRP A 265 1.79 -5.46 22.11
CA TRP A 265 1.81 -4.01 22.31
C TRP A 265 0.54 -3.44 22.99
N CYS A 266 -0.38 -4.29 23.46
CA CYS A 266 -1.63 -3.85 24.12
C CYS A 266 -1.49 -3.42 25.60
N SER A 267 -0.28 -3.27 26.15
CA SER A 267 -0.09 -2.94 27.58
C SER A 267 0.06 -1.44 27.90
N ILE A 268 -0.29 -0.53 27.00
CA ILE A 268 -0.37 0.91 27.31
C ILE A 268 -1.84 1.31 27.49
N GLN A 269 -2.32 1.23 28.73
CA GLN A 269 -3.63 1.74 29.13
C GLN A 269 -3.65 3.29 29.01
N PRO A 270 -4.72 3.90 28.48
CA PRO A 270 -4.90 5.34 28.55
C PRO A 270 -5.21 5.74 30.00
N LYS A 271 -4.36 6.58 30.60
CA LYS A 271 -4.72 7.30 31.83
C LYS A 271 -5.88 8.24 31.51
N SER A 272 -6.97 8.04 32.24
CA SER A 272 -8.17 8.89 32.26
C SER A 272 -7.81 10.35 32.57
N CYS A 273 -8.25 11.27 31.72
CA CYS A 273 -8.39 12.68 32.08
C CYS A 273 -9.88 12.96 32.33
N LEU A 274 -10.20 13.36 33.55
CA LEU A 274 -11.25 14.28 34.01
C LEU A 274 -11.18 14.27 35.56
N PRO A 275 -11.56 15.34 36.27
CA PRO A 275 -12.52 16.39 35.92
C PRO A 275 -11.92 17.62 35.23
#